data_AF-A0A7L3XLF3-F1
#
_entry.id   AF-A0A7L3XLF3-F1
#
_cell.length_a   1.000
_cell.length_b   1.000
_cell.length_c   1.000
_cell.angle_alpha   90.00
_cell.angle_beta   90.00
_cell.angle_gamma   90.00
#
_symmetry.space_group_name_H-M   'P 1'
#
loop_
_entity.id
_entity.type
_entity.pdbx_description
1 polymer ?
#
loop_
_entity_poly.entity_id
_entity_poly.type
_entity_poly.pdbx_seq_one_letter_code
_entity_poly.pdbx_strand_id
1 'polypeptide(L)'
;EIEFMYKPGNVSTAPPVVAPHQPRLDWQMWFAALAHHSSSPWFTSFVYRLLQGKKDVIRLVQVDESRYPFSAQPPIYIRAQLYKYWFTGSAEGSGEGPVPWWRRQHVQEFFPAVSLGDPTLESLLSQHGLKDKTPLKRSADAFLPWLLQSLRQLSRPFSGPAVLWSLYLVAATVSLLRALGRRPRGGAPPARHKGPRRGEPAERGGGEKNGQVRRKEAKEAEEKGEGRARGAAADGHSDGLRGTKKKK
;
A
#
# COMPACT_ATOMS: atom_id res chain seq x y z
N GLU A 1 17.67 -15.23 4.63
CA GLU A 1 16.52 -14.44 5.12
C GLU A 1 15.27 -15.04 4.48
N ILE A 2 14.09 -14.95 5.13
CA ILE A 2 12.84 -15.30 4.45
C ILE A 2 12.36 -14.04 3.72
N GLU A 3 12.34 -14.09 2.40
CA GLU A 3 11.90 -12.97 1.57
C GLU A 3 10.37 -12.90 1.50
N PHE A 4 9.82 -11.78 1.91
CA PHE A 4 8.38 -11.48 1.84
C PHE A 4 8.05 -10.89 0.47
N MET A 5 6.80 -11.07 0.03
CA MET A 5 6.38 -10.57 -1.29
C MET A 5 6.35 -9.05 -1.41
N TYR A 6 5.99 -8.31 -0.36
CA TYR A 6 5.63 -6.88 -0.51
C TYR A 6 6.37 -5.92 0.43
N LYS A 7 6.88 -6.38 1.58
CA LYS A 7 7.77 -5.56 2.41
C LYS A 7 9.22 -5.56 1.87
N PRO A 8 10.02 -4.53 2.20
CA PRO A 8 11.46 -4.53 1.89
C PRO A 8 12.18 -5.76 2.48
N GLY A 9 13.18 -6.25 1.76
CA GLY A 9 14.01 -7.40 2.10
C GLY A 9 15.38 -7.26 1.46
N ASN A 10 15.61 -7.93 0.34
CA ASN A 10 16.78 -7.73 -0.52
C ASN A 10 16.92 -6.26 -0.98
N VAL A 11 18.06 -5.65 -0.67
CA VAL A 11 18.37 -4.24 -0.95
C VAL A 11 18.46 -3.89 -2.43
N SER A 12 18.73 -4.88 -3.28
CA SER A 12 18.83 -4.71 -4.73
C SER A 12 17.48 -4.90 -5.45
N THR A 13 16.42 -5.24 -4.73
CA THR A 13 15.09 -5.48 -5.32
C THR A 13 14.23 -4.22 -5.29
N ALA A 14 13.66 -3.84 -6.44
CA ALA A 14 12.73 -2.71 -6.53
C ALA A 14 11.46 -2.94 -5.69
N PRO A 15 10.86 -1.89 -5.12
CA PRO A 15 9.54 -2.00 -4.50
C PRO A 15 8.50 -2.52 -5.52
N PRO A 16 7.66 -3.51 -5.15
CA PRO A 16 6.61 -3.99 -6.04
C PRO A 16 5.47 -2.98 -6.15
N VAL A 17 4.83 -2.92 -7.32
CA VAL A 17 3.55 -2.23 -7.50
C VAL A 17 2.44 -3.17 -7.03
N VAL A 18 1.89 -2.89 -5.85
CA VAL A 18 0.90 -3.78 -5.22
C VAL A 18 -0.53 -3.34 -5.43
N ALA A 19 -0.80 -2.07 -5.74
CA ALA A 19 -2.15 -1.58 -5.95
C ALA A 19 -2.85 -2.38 -7.08
N PRO A 20 -4.13 -2.78 -6.90
CA PRO A 20 -5.06 -2.44 -5.81
C PRO A 20 -5.06 -3.44 -4.63
N HIS A 21 -4.11 -4.37 -4.57
CA HIS A 21 -3.99 -5.33 -3.47
C HIS A 21 -3.56 -4.63 -2.17
N GLN A 22 -4.15 -5.07 -1.06
CA GLN A 22 -3.75 -4.64 0.28
C GLN A 22 -3.02 -5.80 0.98
N PRO A 23 -1.67 -5.81 1.00
CA PRO A 23 -0.89 -6.91 1.56
C PRO A 23 -1.01 -6.95 3.08
N ARG A 24 -1.95 -7.75 3.58
CA ARG A 24 -2.35 -7.72 4.99
C ARG A 24 -1.24 -8.18 5.93
N LEU A 25 -0.48 -9.21 5.56
CA LEU A 25 0.62 -9.70 6.39
C LEU A 25 1.72 -8.65 6.52
N ASP A 26 2.18 -8.07 5.41
CA ASP A 26 3.22 -7.05 5.37
C ASP A 26 2.81 -5.79 6.14
N TRP A 27 1.54 -5.40 6.05
CA TRP A 27 0.97 -4.32 6.85
C TRP A 27 0.96 -4.63 8.36
N GLN A 28 0.63 -5.86 8.74
CA GLN A 28 0.72 -6.30 10.14
C GLN A 28 2.17 -6.33 10.62
N MET A 29 3.13 -6.71 9.77
CA MET A 29 4.56 -6.68 10.10
C MET A 29 5.05 -5.27 10.39
N TRP A 30 4.58 -4.26 9.63
CA TRP A 30 4.88 -2.85 9.92
C TRP A 30 4.44 -2.47 11.34
N PHE A 31 3.21 -2.81 11.74
CA PHE A 31 2.74 -2.52 13.09
C PHE A 31 3.48 -3.31 14.17
N ALA A 32 3.77 -4.59 13.91
CA ALA A 32 4.50 -5.43 14.86
C ALA A 32 5.89 -4.83 15.17
N ALA A 33 6.55 -4.24 14.17
CA ALA A 33 7.85 -3.60 14.32
C ALA A 33 7.84 -2.31 15.17
N LEU A 34 6.67 -1.73 15.47
CA LEU A 34 6.55 -0.50 16.28
C LEU A 34 6.58 -0.76 17.79
N ALA A 35 6.47 -2.02 18.22
CA ALA A 35 6.39 -2.38 19.64
C ALA A 35 7.26 -3.61 19.93
N HIS A 36 7.31 -4.01 21.21
CA HIS A 36 7.93 -5.27 21.59
C HIS A 36 7.13 -6.46 21.00
N HIS A 37 7.80 -7.58 20.69
CA HIS A 37 7.15 -8.72 20.03
C HIS A 37 5.98 -9.30 20.83
N SER A 38 6.02 -9.20 22.17
CA SER A 38 4.93 -9.64 23.05
C SER A 38 3.62 -8.87 22.83
N SER A 39 3.67 -7.65 22.28
CA SER A 39 2.50 -6.86 21.91
C SER A 39 1.81 -7.35 20.63
N SER A 40 2.42 -8.30 19.90
CA SER A 40 1.86 -8.90 18.69
C SER A 40 1.77 -10.42 18.80
N PRO A 41 0.82 -10.97 19.59
CA PRO A 41 0.74 -12.42 19.84
C PRO A 41 0.58 -13.26 18.57
N TRP A 42 -0.07 -12.70 17.54
CA TRP A 42 -0.21 -13.35 16.23
C TRP A 42 1.15 -13.67 15.60
N PHE A 43 2.19 -12.87 15.87
CA PHE A 43 3.53 -13.07 15.33
C PHE A 43 4.17 -14.35 15.90
N THR A 44 3.98 -14.62 17.19
CA THR A 44 4.43 -15.87 17.81
C THR A 44 3.77 -17.08 17.17
N SER A 45 2.46 -17.05 16.93
CA SER A 45 1.76 -18.13 16.21
C SER A 45 2.23 -18.25 14.77
N PHE A 46 2.50 -17.12 14.10
CA PHE A 46 3.07 -17.10 12.76
C PHE A 46 4.44 -17.80 12.70
N VAL A 47 5.36 -17.50 13.62
CA VAL A 47 6.67 -18.18 13.74
C VAL A 47 6.49 -19.68 13.99
N TYR A 48 5.61 -20.05 14.93
CA TYR A 48 5.31 -21.46 15.23
C TYR A 48 4.81 -22.22 14.00
N ARG A 49 3.90 -21.62 13.22
CA ARG A 49 3.35 -22.23 11.99
C ARG A 49 4.38 -22.35 10.86
N LEU A 50 5.34 -21.42 10.79
CA LEU A 50 6.46 -21.52 9.85
C LEU A 50 7.40 -22.66 10.22
N LEU A 51 7.74 -22.81 11.52
CA LEU A 51 8.53 -23.94 12.02
C LEU A 51 7.83 -25.28 11.76
N GLN A 52 6.51 -25.33 11.85
CA GLN A 52 5.71 -26.50 11.47
C GLN A 52 5.64 -26.77 9.95
N GLY A 53 6.15 -25.86 9.11
CA GLY A 53 6.07 -26.00 7.65
C GLY A 53 4.66 -25.87 7.08
N LYS A 54 3.75 -25.15 7.76
CA LYS A 54 2.35 -25.05 7.32
C LYS A 54 2.26 -24.28 6.01
N LYS A 55 1.95 -24.98 4.91
CA LYS A 55 1.87 -24.43 3.55
C LYS A 55 0.98 -23.20 3.43
N ASP A 56 -0.16 -23.17 4.12
CA ASP A 56 -1.06 -22.01 4.10
C ASP A 56 -0.40 -20.74 4.68
N VAL A 57 0.47 -20.87 5.69
CA VAL A 57 1.19 -19.74 6.29
C VAL A 57 2.39 -19.34 5.46
N ILE A 58 3.14 -20.31 4.93
CA ILE A 58 4.25 -20.05 4.00
C ILE A 58 3.77 -19.23 2.80
N ARG A 59 2.60 -19.56 2.24
CA ARG A 59 2.01 -18.83 1.10
C ARG A 59 1.59 -17.41 1.41
N LEU A 60 1.34 -17.06 2.67
CA LEU A 60 1.15 -15.65 3.04
C LEU A 60 2.44 -14.84 2.89
N VAL A 61 3.59 -15.49 3.04
CA VAL A 61 4.91 -14.88 2.94
C VAL A 61 5.40 -14.88 1.50
N GLN A 62 5.29 -16.03 0.84
CA GLN A 62 5.80 -16.25 -0.50
C GLN A 62 4.96 -17.29 -1.24
N VAL A 63 4.36 -16.89 -2.36
CA VAL A 63 3.60 -17.80 -3.25
C VAL A 63 4.53 -18.59 -4.18
N ASP A 64 5.67 -18.01 -4.55
CA ASP A 64 6.69 -18.68 -5.36
C ASP A 64 7.59 -19.58 -4.49
N GLU A 65 7.32 -20.89 -4.52
CA GLU A 65 8.05 -21.88 -3.72
C GLU A 65 9.56 -21.89 -4.01
N SER A 66 10.01 -21.46 -5.19
CA SER A 66 11.45 -21.37 -5.52
C SER A 66 12.17 -20.25 -4.75
N ARG A 67 11.43 -19.21 -4.33
CA ARG A 67 11.96 -18.08 -3.55
C ARG A 67 11.90 -18.31 -2.04
N TYR A 68 11.19 -19.35 -1.59
CA TYR A 68 11.11 -19.69 -0.18
C TYR A 68 12.25 -20.68 0.18
N PRO A 69 13.21 -20.28 1.03
CA PRO A 69 14.42 -21.08 1.27
C PRO A 69 14.18 -22.42 1.97
N PHE A 70 12.99 -22.62 2.55
CA PHE A 70 12.61 -23.80 3.30
C PHE A 70 11.45 -24.57 2.62
N SER A 71 11.42 -24.55 1.28
CA SER A 71 10.38 -25.22 0.49
C SER A 71 10.48 -26.74 0.54
N ALA A 72 11.71 -27.28 0.59
CA ALA A 72 11.95 -28.72 0.68
C ALA A 72 11.71 -29.29 2.10
N GLN A 73 12.16 -28.56 3.13
CA GLN A 73 12.00 -28.96 4.53
C GLN A 73 11.78 -27.72 5.41
N PRO A 74 10.92 -27.81 6.44
CA PRO A 74 10.69 -26.70 7.36
C PRO A 74 11.97 -26.28 8.09
N PRO A 75 12.10 -25.00 8.48
CA PRO A 75 13.24 -24.53 9.25
C PRO A 75 13.25 -25.17 10.65
N ILE A 76 14.44 -25.54 11.12
CA ILE A 76 14.64 -26.07 12.49
C ILE A 76 14.57 -24.93 13.52
N TYR A 77 15.15 -23.77 13.16
CA TYR A 77 15.20 -22.58 13.99
C TYR A 77 14.71 -21.36 13.21
N ILE A 78 14.00 -20.47 13.89
CA ILE A 78 13.63 -19.16 13.38
C ILE A 78 13.98 -18.11 14.43
N ARG A 79 14.57 -17.00 13.98
CA ARG A 79 14.74 -15.75 14.74
C ARG A 79 14.22 -14.58 13.89
N ALA A 80 13.88 -13.46 14.52
CA ALA A 80 13.51 -12.24 13.80
C ALA A 80 14.40 -11.07 14.20
N GLN A 81 14.85 -10.33 13.20
CA GLN A 81 15.73 -9.17 13.37
C GLN A 81 15.01 -7.93 12.84
N LEU A 82 15.07 -6.83 13.58
CA LEU A 82 14.47 -5.57 13.17
C LEU A 82 15.48 -4.72 12.41
N TYR A 83 15.07 -4.28 11.22
CA TYR A 83 15.85 -3.37 10.38
C TYR A 83 15.01 -2.15 10.02
N LYS A 84 15.66 -0.99 9.90
CA LYS A 84 15.10 0.19 9.23
C LYS A 84 15.60 0.23 7.78
N TYR A 85 14.70 0.57 6.87
CA TYR A 85 14.96 0.67 5.45
C TYR A 85 14.69 2.10 4.96
N TRP A 86 15.51 2.57 4.03
CA TRP A 86 15.32 3.83 3.32
C TRP A 86 15.59 3.61 1.84
N PHE A 87 14.88 4.35 0.98
CA PHE A 87 15.27 4.45 -0.42
C PHE A 87 16.66 5.06 -0.53
N THR A 88 17.44 4.55 -1.46
CA THR A 88 18.69 5.18 -1.86
C THR A 88 18.39 6.41 -2.72
N GLY A 89 19.18 7.46 -2.52
CA GLY A 89 19.11 8.68 -3.33
C GLY A 89 19.97 8.56 -4.60
N SER A 90 19.58 9.24 -5.67
CA SER A 90 20.37 9.30 -6.91
C SER A 90 21.79 9.87 -6.72
N ALA A 91 22.05 10.59 -5.62
CA ALA A 91 23.36 11.16 -5.28
C ALA A 91 24.31 10.17 -4.58
N GLU A 92 23.82 9.03 -4.09
CA GLU A 92 24.63 7.99 -3.44
C GLU A 92 25.27 7.02 -4.46
N GLY A 93 24.90 7.16 -5.75
CA GLY A 93 25.42 6.38 -6.86
C GLY A 93 26.57 7.09 -7.59
N SER A 94 27.73 7.19 -6.96
CA SER A 94 28.95 7.72 -7.59
C SER A 94 29.97 6.64 -7.98
N GLY A 95 29.56 5.37 -8.01
CA GLY A 95 30.39 4.23 -8.41
C GLY A 95 29.85 3.54 -9.66
N GLU A 96 30.72 2.88 -10.43
CA GLU A 96 30.45 2.15 -11.68
C GLU A 96 29.51 0.92 -11.56
N GLY A 97 28.76 0.79 -10.46
CA GLY A 97 27.88 -0.34 -10.20
C GLY A 97 26.38 0.04 -10.14
N PRO A 98 25.47 -0.94 -10.31
CA PRO A 98 24.05 -0.71 -10.12
C PRO A 98 23.76 -0.29 -8.67
N VAL A 99 23.12 0.87 -8.52
CA VAL A 99 22.74 1.41 -7.22
C VAL A 99 21.64 0.52 -6.59
N PRO A 100 21.81 0.02 -5.36
CA PRO A 100 20.77 -0.75 -4.69
C PRO A 100 19.53 0.13 -4.49
N TRP A 101 18.33 -0.44 -4.48
CA TRP A 101 17.07 0.29 -4.25
C TRP A 101 16.91 0.75 -2.81
N TRP A 102 17.54 0.05 -1.87
CA TRP A 102 17.40 0.29 -0.44
C TRP A 102 18.74 0.34 0.27
N ARG A 103 18.82 1.19 1.29
CA ARG A 103 19.80 1.04 2.38
C ARG A 103 19.09 0.53 3.63
N ARG A 104 19.73 -0.38 4.37
CA ARG A 104 19.17 -0.96 5.60
C ARG A 104 20.13 -0.82 6.79
N GLN A 105 19.56 -0.63 7.97
CA GLN A 105 20.31 -0.58 9.23
C GLN A 105 19.68 -1.55 10.23
N HIS A 106 20.51 -2.42 10.82
CA HIS A 106 20.08 -3.29 11.92
C HIS A 106 19.78 -2.43 13.16
N VAL A 107 18.65 -2.70 13.80
CA VAL A 107 18.23 -2.00 15.02
C VAL A 107 18.46 -2.87 16.24
N GLN A 108 17.84 -4.06 16.24
CA GLN A 108 17.88 -4.99 17.37
C GLN A 108 17.36 -6.36 16.93
N GLU A 109 17.55 -7.36 17.79
CA GLU A 109 16.78 -8.59 17.73
C GLU A 109 15.31 -8.31 18.09
N PHE A 110 14.39 -8.69 17.22
CA PHE A 110 12.94 -8.50 17.44
C PHE A 110 12.33 -9.69 18.16
N PHE A 111 12.71 -10.90 17.75
CA PHE A 111 12.21 -12.16 18.30
C PHE A 111 13.37 -13.14 18.44
N PRO A 112 13.51 -13.79 19.61
CA PRO A 112 14.63 -14.68 19.89
C PRO A 112 14.66 -15.88 18.93
N ALA A 113 15.81 -16.53 18.82
CA ALA A 113 15.92 -17.80 18.11
C ALA A 113 15.16 -18.89 18.86
N VAL A 114 14.19 -19.53 18.20
CA VAL A 114 13.37 -20.60 18.77
C VAL A 114 13.23 -21.77 17.79
N SER A 115 12.93 -22.94 18.32
CA SER A 115 12.59 -24.17 17.56
C SER A 115 11.26 -24.76 18.03
N LEU A 116 10.78 -25.80 17.33
CA LEU A 116 9.62 -26.57 17.81
C LEU A 116 9.96 -27.28 19.13
N GLY A 117 9.07 -27.16 20.12
CA GLY A 117 9.27 -27.72 21.47
C GLY A 117 10.10 -26.83 22.40
N ASP A 118 10.55 -25.66 21.94
CA ASP A 118 11.26 -24.68 22.78
C ASP A 118 10.32 -24.17 23.91
N PRO A 119 10.74 -24.22 25.18
CA PRO A 119 9.90 -23.80 26.31
C PRO A 119 9.51 -22.32 26.24
N THR A 120 10.35 -21.47 25.68
CA THR A 120 10.10 -20.03 25.47
C THR A 120 8.95 -19.84 24.48
N LEU A 121 9.00 -20.54 23.35
CA LEU A 121 7.96 -20.48 22.33
C LEU A 121 6.63 -21.02 22.87
N GLU A 122 6.69 -22.17 23.56
CA GLU A 122 5.53 -22.81 24.18
C GLU A 122 4.87 -21.93 25.25
N SER A 123 5.67 -21.23 26.05
CA SER A 123 5.19 -20.26 27.05
C SER A 123 4.46 -19.09 26.38
N LEU A 124 5.05 -18.47 25.37
CA LEU A 124 4.45 -17.35 24.63
C LEU A 124 3.12 -17.74 23.95
N LEU A 125 3.04 -18.95 23.39
CA LEU A 125 1.82 -19.49 22.79
C LEU A 125 0.73 -19.74 23.84
N SER A 126 1.12 -20.29 24.99
CA SER A 126 0.19 -20.62 26.08
C SER A 126 -0.38 -19.36 26.73
N GLN A 127 0.47 -18.34 26.95
CA GLN A 127 0.07 -17.05 27.54
C GLN A 127 -1.09 -16.39 26.77
N HIS A 128 -1.12 -16.55 25.45
CA HIS A 128 -2.13 -15.93 24.58
C HIS A 128 -3.21 -16.91 24.11
N GLY A 129 -3.24 -18.14 24.61
CA GLY A 129 -4.22 -19.16 24.24
C GLY A 129 -4.16 -19.56 22.75
N LEU A 130 -2.97 -19.48 22.14
CA LEU A 130 -2.74 -19.73 20.71
C LEU A 130 -2.31 -21.16 20.39
N LYS A 131 -2.31 -22.05 21.40
CA LYS A 131 -2.13 -23.49 21.19
C LYS A 131 -3.29 -24.05 20.39
N ASP A 132 -2.98 -24.99 19.50
CA ASP A 132 -3.92 -25.57 18.54
C ASP A 132 -5.19 -26.05 19.24
N LYS A 133 -6.27 -25.28 19.09
CA LYS A 133 -7.63 -25.74 19.37
C LYS A 133 -8.07 -26.59 18.19
N THR A 134 -8.72 -27.71 18.47
CA THR A 134 -9.29 -28.61 17.47
C THR A 134 -10.05 -27.77 16.43
N PRO A 135 -9.76 -27.92 15.12
CA PRO A 135 -10.47 -27.14 14.11
C PRO A 135 -11.96 -27.42 14.27
N LEU A 136 -12.76 -26.34 14.38
CA LEU A 136 -14.21 -26.45 14.31
C LEU A 136 -14.54 -27.15 13.00
N LYS A 137 -15.06 -28.39 13.10
CA LYS A 137 -15.44 -29.21 11.96
C LYS A 137 -16.61 -28.53 11.25
N ARG A 138 -16.30 -27.60 10.33
CA ARG A 138 -17.29 -26.99 9.45
C ARG A 138 -17.85 -28.09 8.56
N SER A 139 -19.17 -28.25 8.57
CA SER A 139 -19.86 -29.21 7.70
C SER A 139 -19.41 -29.00 6.25
N ALA A 140 -18.94 -30.09 5.65
CA ALA A 140 -18.40 -30.12 4.28
C ALA A 140 -19.51 -30.29 3.22
N ASP A 141 -20.77 -30.41 3.64
CA ASP A 141 -21.89 -30.78 2.76
C ASP A 141 -22.58 -29.56 2.13
N ALA A 142 -22.03 -28.36 2.32
CA ALA A 142 -22.58 -27.13 1.76
C ALA A 142 -21.82 -26.71 0.48
N PHE A 143 -22.59 -26.40 -0.57
CA PHE A 143 -22.08 -25.89 -1.86
C PHE A 143 -21.17 -24.67 -1.70
N LEU A 144 -21.50 -23.76 -0.77
CA LEU A 144 -20.74 -22.53 -0.58
C LEU A 144 -19.30 -22.78 -0.07
N PRO A 145 -19.05 -23.55 1.00
CA PRO A 145 -17.71 -23.99 1.38
C PRO A 145 -16.94 -24.66 0.24
N TRP A 146 -17.57 -25.55 -0.51
CA TRP A 146 -16.95 -26.21 -1.67
C TRP A 146 -16.53 -25.20 -2.75
N LEU A 147 -17.40 -24.25 -3.10
CA LEU A 147 -17.12 -23.22 -4.10
C LEU A 147 -15.97 -22.31 -3.62
N LEU A 148 -16.02 -21.84 -2.38
CA LEU A 148 -14.96 -21.01 -1.79
C LEU A 148 -13.63 -21.75 -1.73
N GLN A 149 -13.65 -23.04 -1.41
CA GLN A 149 -12.46 -23.87 -1.41
C GLN A 149 -11.93 -24.06 -2.83
N SER A 150 -12.79 -24.28 -3.82
CA SER A 150 -12.40 -24.41 -5.23
C SER A 150 -11.80 -23.11 -5.78
N LEU A 151 -12.43 -21.96 -5.50
CA LEU A 151 -11.90 -20.65 -5.86
C LEU A 151 -10.55 -20.39 -5.18
N ARG A 152 -10.42 -20.73 -3.90
CA ARG A 152 -9.13 -20.66 -3.20
C ARG A 152 -8.09 -21.58 -3.83
N GLN A 153 -8.47 -22.75 -4.32
CA GLN A 153 -7.54 -23.65 -5.01
C GLN A 153 -7.04 -23.05 -6.32
N LEU A 154 -7.93 -22.44 -7.10
CA LEU A 154 -7.59 -21.78 -8.36
C LEU A 154 -6.68 -20.56 -8.15
N SER A 155 -6.88 -19.79 -7.08
CA SER A 155 -6.10 -18.58 -6.83
C SER A 155 -4.75 -18.84 -6.15
N ARG A 156 -4.52 -20.03 -5.58
CA ARG A 156 -3.31 -20.38 -4.80
C ARG A 156 -1.97 -20.13 -5.49
N PRO A 157 -1.77 -20.41 -6.80
CA PRO A 157 -0.47 -20.21 -7.43
C PRO A 157 -0.20 -18.75 -7.81
N PHE A 158 -1.19 -17.87 -7.69
CA PHE A 158 -1.08 -16.48 -8.12
C PHE A 158 -0.94 -15.54 -6.92
N SER A 159 -0.17 -14.48 -7.10
CA SER A 159 -0.07 -13.41 -6.12
C SER A 159 -1.37 -12.60 -6.06
N GLY A 160 -1.65 -11.95 -4.92
CA GLY A 160 -2.84 -11.12 -4.74
C GLY A 160 -3.04 -10.06 -5.84
N PRO A 161 -2.02 -9.25 -6.18
CA PRO A 161 -2.10 -8.28 -7.27
C PRO A 161 -2.40 -8.92 -8.63
N ALA A 162 -1.79 -10.08 -8.96
CA ALA A 162 -2.02 -10.76 -10.23
C ALA A 162 -3.48 -11.19 -10.38
N VAL A 163 -4.07 -11.75 -9.31
CA VAL A 163 -5.49 -12.11 -9.29
C VAL A 163 -6.36 -10.87 -9.52
N LEU A 164 -6.11 -9.79 -8.79
CA LEU A 164 -6.92 -8.57 -8.92
C LEU A 164 -6.82 -7.95 -10.31
N TRP A 165 -5.61 -7.78 -10.84
CA TRP A 165 -5.42 -7.23 -12.18
C TRP A 165 -6.06 -8.11 -13.26
N SER A 166 -5.99 -9.44 -13.13
CA SER A 166 -6.69 -10.33 -14.06
C SER A 166 -8.20 -10.10 -14.06
N LEU A 167 -8.82 -9.92 -12.89
CA LEU A 167 -10.25 -9.63 -12.78
C LEU A 167 -10.61 -8.26 -13.36
N TYR A 168 -9.80 -7.23 -13.11
CA TYR A 168 -9.99 -5.89 -13.69
C TYR A 168 -9.91 -5.93 -15.22
N LEU A 169 -8.91 -6.63 -15.77
CA LEU A 169 -8.73 -6.76 -17.21
C LEU A 169 -9.89 -7.55 -17.86
N VAL A 170 -10.36 -8.62 -17.21
CA VAL A 170 -11.56 -9.35 -17.68
C VAL A 170 -12.80 -8.46 -17.66
N ALA A 171 -13.03 -7.68 -16.60
CA ALA A 171 -14.16 -6.75 -16.55
C ALA A 171 -14.07 -5.65 -17.62
N ALA A 172 -12.86 -5.10 -17.83
CA ALA A 172 -12.60 -4.08 -18.84
C ALA A 172 -12.84 -4.60 -20.26
N THR A 173 -12.33 -5.80 -20.57
CA THR A 173 -12.52 -6.44 -21.89
C THR A 173 -13.99 -6.75 -22.16
N VAL A 174 -14.73 -7.31 -21.19
CA VAL A 174 -16.19 -7.54 -21.34
C VAL A 174 -16.93 -6.23 -21.57
N SER A 175 -16.56 -5.17 -20.85
CA SER A 175 -17.17 -3.84 -21.00
C SER A 175 -16.88 -3.23 -22.37
N LEU A 176 -15.65 -3.38 -22.87
CA LEU A 176 -15.24 -2.95 -24.20
C LEU A 176 -16.00 -3.70 -25.30
N LEU A 177 -16.12 -5.03 -25.19
CA LEU A 177 -16.89 -5.84 -26.15
C LEU A 177 -18.36 -5.45 -26.17
N ARG A 178 -18.96 -5.16 -25.01
CA ARG A 178 -20.34 -4.65 -24.93
C ARG A 178 -20.48 -3.26 -25.56
N ALA A 179 -19.51 -2.38 -25.38
CA ALA A 179 -19.52 -1.04 -25.99
C ALA A 179 -19.40 -1.12 -27.53
N LEU A 180 -18.51 -1.99 -28.04
CA LEU A 180 -18.32 -2.19 -29.48
C LEU A 180 -19.49 -2.95 -30.13
N GLY A 181 -20.12 -3.88 -29.41
CA GLY A 181 -21.32 -4.59 -29.86
C GLY A 181 -22.58 -3.71 -29.91
N ARG A 182 -22.60 -2.61 -29.16
CA ARG A 182 -23.61 -1.54 -29.28
C ARG A 182 -23.29 -0.63 -30.47
N ARG A 183 -23.35 -1.16 -31.70
CA ARG A 183 -23.39 -0.27 -32.88
C ARG A 183 -24.68 0.55 -32.85
N PRO A 184 -24.62 1.88 -33.08
CA PRO A 184 -25.84 2.65 -33.29
C PRO A 184 -26.48 2.16 -34.58
N ARG A 185 -27.70 1.63 -34.46
CA ARG A 185 -28.55 1.32 -35.62
C ARG A 185 -28.77 2.64 -36.35
N GLY A 186 -28.26 2.73 -37.59
CA GLY A 186 -28.20 3.97 -38.35
C GLY A 186 -29.54 4.72 -38.37
N GLY A 187 -29.57 5.87 -37.70
CA GLY A 187 -30.58 6.89 -37.96
C GLY A 187 -30.07 7.76 -39.10
N ALA A 188 -30.78 7.73 -40.23
CA ALA A 188 -30.52 8.63 -41.35
C ALA A 188 -30.49 10.10 -40.88
N PRO A 189 -29.65 10.97 -41.47
CA PRO A 189 -29.65 12.38 -41.11
C PRO A 189 -31.00 13.02 -41.47
N PRO A 190 -31.56 13.92 -40.63
CA PRO A 190 -32.82 14.59 -40.95
C PRO A 190 -32.66 15.45 -42.20
N ALA A 191 -33.64 15.33 -43.10
CA ALA A 191 -33.69 16.07 -44.35
C ALA A 191 -33.61 17.59 -44.10
N ARG A 192 -32.65 18.25 -44.78
CA ARG A 192 -32.55 19.71 -44.85
C ARG A 192 -33.78 20.27 -45.57
N HIS A 193 -34.68 20.95 -44.86
CA HIS A 193 -35.61 21.88 -45.48
C HIS A 193 -34.88 23.17 -45.87
N LYS A 194 -34.75 23.41 -47.19
CA LYS A 194 -34.35 24.70 -47.77
C LYS A 194 -35.54 25.66 -47.68
N GLY A 195 -35.45 26.70 -46.84
CA GLY A 195 -36.24 27.93 -46.95
C GLY A 195 -35.54 28.96 -47.85
N PRO A 196 -36.27 29.82 -48.58
CA PRO A 196 -35.70 30.62 -49.66
C PRO A 196 -34.90 31.84 -49.18
N ARG A 197 -33.82 32.15 -49.90
CA ARG A 197 -33.02 33.38 -49.82
C ARG A 197 -33.71 34.55 -50.52
N ARG A 198 -33.74 35.70 -49.85
CA ARG A 198 -33.72 37.10 -50.36
C ARG A 198 -33.15 37.92 -49.19
N GLY A 199 -32.11 38.74 -49.27
CA GLY A 199 -31.51 39.52 -50.34
C GLY A 199 -31.20 40.88 -49.69
N GLU A 200 -29.94 41.10 -49.30
CA GLU A 200 -29.37 42.38 -48.81
C GLU A 200 -29.30 43.43 -49.95
N PRO A 201 -28.98 44.75 -49.74
CA PRO A 201 -28.05 45.29 -48.73
C PRO A 201 -28.30 46.71 -48.11
N ALA A 202 -27.54 46.97 -47.04
CA ALA A 202 -26.80 48.19 -46.61
C ALA A 202 -27.34 49.63 -46.78
N GLU A 203 -27.42 50.40 -45.68
CA GLU A 203 -26.42 51.39 -45.20
C GLU A 203 -26.92 51.95 -43.84
N ARG A 204 -26.15 51.87 -42.74
CA ARG A 204 -25.05 52.75 -42.25
C ARG A 204 -25.56 53.92 -41.40
N GLY A 205 -25.22 53.91 -40.10
CA GLY A 205 -25.43 55.06 -39.22
C GLY A 205 -25.27 54.81 -37.71
N GLY A 206 -24.02 54.62 -37.26
CA GLY A 206 -23.45 55.22 -36.04
C GLY A 206 -23.90 54.79 -34.62
N GLY A 207 -22.91 54.46 -33.77
CA GLY A 207 -22.94 54.85 -32.35
C GLY A 207 -22.73 53.76 -31.30
N GLU A 208 -21.46 53.51 -30.96
CA GLU A 208 -20.92 53.18 -29.61
C GLU A 208 -21.63 52.18 -28.67
N LYS A 209 -20.91 51.08 -28.32
CA LYS A 209 -20.47 50.82 -26.92
C LYS A 209 -19.60 49.55 -26.78
N ASN A 210 -18.40 49.80 -26.25
CA ASN A 210 -17.54 48.98 -25.38
C ASN A 210 -17.50 47.45 -25.53
N GLY A 211 -16.32 46.96 -25.95
CA GLY A 211 -15.86 45.61 -25.66
C GLY A 211 -15.13 45.54 -24.32
N GLN A 212 -15.40 44.48 -23.55
CA GLN A 212 -14.42 43.73 -22.75
C GLN A 212 -15.13 42.66 -21.90
N VAL A 213 -15.13 41.40 -22.37
CA VAL A 213 -15.22 40.25 -21.46
C VAL A 213 -14.28 39.17 -22.01
N ARG A 214 -12.98 39.31 -21.69
CA ARG A 214 -12.02 38.21 -21.76
C ARG A 214 -11.03 38.33 -20.61
N ARG A 215 -11.52 38.17 -19.38
CA ARG A 215 -10.71 37.79 -18.21
C ARG A 215 -11.62 37.38 -17.05
N LYS A 216 -12.18 36.18 -17.10
CA LYS A 216 -12.70 35.48 -15.92
C LYS A 216 -12.00 34.14 -15.88
N GLU A 217 -10.91 34.11 -15.12
CA GLU A 217 -10.24 32.92 -14.53
C GLU A 217 -8.88 33.40 -13.96
N ALA A 218 -8.95 34.37 -13.03
CA ALA A 218 -7.81 34.80 -12.21
C ALA A 218 -8.33 35.73 -11.11
N LYS A 219 -9.28 35.27 -10.30
CA LYS A 219 -9.73 35.93 -9.06
C LYS A 219 -10.57 34.95 -8.25
N GLU A 220 -9.93 33.87 -7.81
CA GLU A 220 -10.50 32.95 -6.82
C GLU A 220 -9.39 32.26 -5.99
N ALA A 221 -8.27 32.95 -5.78
CA ALA A 221 -7.12 32.43 -5.02
C ALA A 221 -6.68 33.34 -3.85
N GLU A 222 -7.46 34.37 -3.49
CA GLU A 222 -7.04 35.31 -2.45
C GLU A 222 -8.23 35.75 -1.58
N GLU A 223 -9.01 34.79 -1.09
CA GLU A 223 -9.95 35.03 0.00
C GLU A 223 -10.23 33.73 0.78
N LYS A 224 -9.25 33.29 1.57
CA LYS A 224 -9.43 32.45 2.77
C LYS A 224 -8.10 32.30 3.48
N GLY A 225 -7.80 33.22 4.40
CA GLY A 225 -6.57 33.09 5.18
C GLY A 225 -6.21 34.20 6.16
N GLU A 226 -7.12 35.08 6.58
CA GLU A 226 -6.82 35.97 7.72
C GLU A 226 -7.93 35.92 8.77
N GLY A 227 -7.64 35.20 9.84
CA GLY A 227 -8.49 35.06 11.01
C GLY A 227 -7.65 34.80 12.25
N ARG A 228 -7.28 35.90 12.92
CA ARG A 228 -7.26 36.06 14.38
C ARG A 228 -6.02 35.58 15.17
N ALA A 229 -5.16 36.54 15.52
CA ALA A 229 -4.43 36.53 16.80
C ALA A 229 -4.31 37.97 17.34
N ARG A 230 -4.94 38.24 18.49
CA ARG A 230 -4.76 39.44 19.33
C ARG A 230 -4.54 38.97 20.78
N GLY A 231 -3.58 39.60 21.44
CA GLY A 231 -3.28 39.51 22.89
C GLY A 231 -1.86 38.99 23.13
N ALA A 232 -0.94 39.66 23.84
CA ALA A 232 -0.94 40.93 24.55
C ALA A 232 0.53 41.41 24.67
N ALA A 233 0.71 42.72 24.80
CA ALA A 233 1.99 43.39 24.99
C ALA A 233 2.24 43.75 26.47
N ALA A 234 3.44 44.31 26.70
CA ALA A 234 3.99 44.99 27.87
C ALA A 234 4.81 44.09 28.82
N ASP A 235 6.00 44.45 29.29
CA ASP A 235 6.99 45.49 28.98
C ASP A 235 8.18 45.21 29.94
N GLY A 236 9.37 45.73 29.67
CA GLY A 236 10.33 46.00 30.76
C GLY A 236 11.76 45.52 30.54
N HIS A 237 12.57 46.42 30.05
CA HIS A 237 14.01 46.39 29.87
C HIS A 237 14.76 46.52 31.21
N SER A 238 15.90 45.84 31.42
CA SER A 238 17.14 46.46 31.94
C SER A 238 18.31 45.48 32.10
N ASP A 239 19.49 46.05 31.83
CA ASP A 239 20.86 45.53 31.85
C ASP A 239 21.33 44.84 33.14
N GLY A 240 22.38 44.02 33.03
CA GLY A 240 23.23 43.70 34.19
C GLY A 240 24.31 42.63 33.98
N LEU A 241 25.53 43.07 33.64
CA LEU A 241 26.78 42.31 33.75
C LEU A 241 27.02 41.69 35.14
N ARG A 242 27.51 40.44 35.20
CA ARG A 242 28.77 40.03 35.90
C ARG A 242 28.93 38.51 35.95
N GLY A 243 30.13 38.03 35.61
CA GLY A 243 30.55 36.66 35.85
C GLY A 243 30.88 36.36 37.32
N THR A 244 31.06 35.09 37.65
CA THR A 244 32.30 34.50 38.17
C THR A 244 32.09 33.06 38.66
N LYS A 245 33.13 32.26 38.43
CA LYS A 245 33.44 30.95 39.01
C LYS A 245 33.25 30.91 40.54
N LYS A 246 32.75 29.77 41.09
CA LYS A 246 33.50 28.90 42.04
C LYS A 246 32.68 27.70 42.57
N LYS A 247 33.31 26.52 42.49
CA LYS A 247 33.47 25.44 43.50
C LYS A 247 32.25 25.03 44.36
N LYS A 248 31.92 23.74 44.32
CA LYS A 248 32.58 22.71 45.15
C LYS A 248 32.49 21.35 44.48
#